data_AF-A0A3M6V0A6-F1
#
_entry.id   AF-A0A3M6V0A6-F1
#
_cell.length_a   1.000
_cell.length_b   1.000
_cell.length_c   1.000
_cell.angle_alpha   90.00
_cell.angle_beta   90.00
_cell.angle_gamma   90.00
#
_symmetry.space_group_name_H-M   'P 1'
#
loop_
_entity.id
_entity.type
_entity.pdbx_description
1 polymer ?
#
loop_
_entity_poly.entity_id
_entity_poly.type
_entity_poly.pdbx_seq_one_letter_code
_entity_poly.pdbx_strand_id
1 'polypeptide(L)'
;MHSCPYCTSFLGRSFKKLLHHIKFIHSHEPNFSITCRQCGQSFRKFNSFKSHIQREEKKNALLNFANVSEQGDEDVEDENSDEEDGEDNDSNEDTNYVDDVTRFLALFILKTKEENQLSQQTINAILDNTGDLVDSSLVEMKNKVVACLQSSGIEIADVEGLSGVLDEPSIYSQAKQRLQNEYQQMKYFVENFNFVEPQEVILNQYAEYRYLQGKQKLCLVKETFHYISILKTLQSLLNQADVLCEVSILFDVCRTGNITGTAEMGRV
;
A
#
# COMPACT_ATOMS: atom_id res chain seq x y z
N MET A 1 -19.45 -12.83 -2.54
CA MET A 1 -18.11 -12.87 -3.17
C MET A 1 -17.82 -11.56 -3.87
N HIS A 2 -16.71 -10.92 -3.53
CA HIS A 2 -16.30 -9.61 -4.01
C HIS A 2 -14.98 -9.72 -4.79
N SER A 3 -15.01 -9.38 -6.07
CA SER A 3 -13.83 -9.40 -6.95
C SER A 3 -13.07 -8.08 -6.91
N CYS A 4 -11.73 -8.17 -6.96
CA CYS A 4 -10.89 -7.00 -7.18
C CYS A 4 -11.01 -6.50 -8.64
N PRO A 5 -11.16 -5.18 -8.88
CA PRO A 5 -11.17 -4.64 -10.24
C PRO A 5 -9.82 -4.75 -10.97
N TYR A 6 -8.72 -4.87 -10.22
CA TYR A 6 -7.36 -4.85 -10.75
C TYR A 6 -6.72 -6.25 -10.82
N CYS A 7 -7.15 -7.16 -9.94
CA CYS A 7 -6.64 -8.53 -9.90
C CYS A 7 -7.67 -9.50 -10.48
N THR A 8 -7.24 -10.36 -11.40
CA THR A 8 -8.06 -11.46 -11.92
C THR A 8 -8.12 -12.65 -10.97
N SER A 9 -7.18 -12.75 -10.03
CA SER A 9 -7.04 -13.88 -9.09
C SER A 9 -7.69 -13.65 -7.74
N PHE A 10 -7.98 -12.41 -7.34
CA PHE A 10 -8.48 -12.13 -5.99
C PHE A 10 -10.02 -12.22 -5.89
N LEU A 11 -10.50 -13.11 -5.02
CA LEU A 11 -11.90 -13.24 -4.65
C LEU A 11 -12.07 -13.13 -3.13
N GLY A 12 -12.50 -11.96 -2.67
CA GLY A 12 -12.81 -11.73 -1.27
C GLY A 12 -14.15 -12.34 -0.89
N ARG A 13 -14.20 -13.14 0.18
CA ARG A 13 -15.47 -13.63 0.75
C ARG A 13 -16.33 -12.48 1.30
N SER A 14 -15.69 -11.47 1.91
CA SER A 14 -16.33 -10.26 2.45
C SER A 14 -15.88 -8.97 1.77
N PHE A 15 -16.71 -7.94 1.84
CA PHE A 15 -16.39 -6.62 1.32
C PHE A 15 -15.22 -5.97 2.11
N LYS A 16 -15.12 -6.22 3.42
CA LYS A 16 -13.99 -5.79 4.26
C LYS A 16 -12.65 -6.36 3.75
N LYS A 17 -12.61 -7.66 3.39
CA LYS A 17 -11.41 -8.30 2.80
C LYS A 17 -11.05 -7.68 1.45
N LEU A 18 -12.04 -7.35 0.62
CA LEU A 18 -11.80 -6.64 -0.64
C LEU A 18 -11.19 -5.24 -0.41
N LEU A 19 -11.76 -4.45 0.51
CA LEU A 19 -11.22 -3.13 0.85
C LEU A 19 -9.79 -3.21 1.39
N HIS A 20 -9.53 -4.22 2.23
CA HIS A 20 -8.19 -4.49 2.74
C HIS A 20 -7.21 -4.80 1.61
N HIS A 21 -7.56 -5.74 0.73
CA HIS A 21 -6.77 -6.07 -0.45
C HIS A 21 -6.48 -4.83 -1.31
N ILE A 22 -7.49 -4.02 -1.64
CA ILE A 22 -7.28 -2.83 -2.46
C ILE A 22 -6.35 -1.82 -1.77
N LYS A 23 -6.50 -1.63 -0.45
CA LYS A 23 -5.65 -0.74 0.32
C LYS A 23 -4.19 -1.20 0.29
N PHE A 24 -3.93 -2.46 0.59
CA PHE A 24 -2.56 -2.96 0.72
C PHE A 24 -1.92 -3.30 -0.62
N ILE A 25 -2.72 -3.68 -1.63
CA ILE A 25 -2.19 -4.10 -2.91
C ILE A 25 -2.14 -2.94 -3.91
N HIS A 26 -3.17 -2.10 -4.00
CA HIS A 26 -3.30 -1.16 -5.12
C HIS A 26 -3.14 0.31 -4.76
N SER A 27 -3.23 0.71 -3.48
CA SER A 27 -3.34 2.13 -3.12
C SER A 27 -2.12 3.00 -3.47
N HIS A 28 -0.95 2.40 -3.63
CA HIS A 28 0.29 3.08 -4.01
C HIS A 28 0.74 2.79 -5.44
N GLU A 29 -0.03 2.03 -6.21
CA GLU A 29 0.25 1.78 -7.62
C GLU A 29 0.19 3.07 -8.44
N PRO A 30 1.00 3.18 -9.52
CA PRO A 30 0.84 4.25 -10.49
C PRO A 30 -0.59 4.21 -11.05
N ASN A 31 -1.18 5.39 -11.29
CA ASN A 31 -2.52 5.53 -11.88
C ASN A 31 -3.68 4.88 -11.11
N PHE A 32 -3.52 4.62 -9.80
CA PHE A 32 -4.61 4.09 -8.96
C PHE A 32 -5.93 4.88 -9.15
N SER A 33 -6.99 4.18 -9.54
CA SER A 33 -8.33 4.75 -9.75
C SER A 33 -9.42 3.72 -9.51
N ILE A 34 -10.11 3.83 -8.38
CA ILE A 34 -11.20 2.93 -8.02
C ILE A 34 -12.56 3.56 -8.29
N THR A 35 -13.47 2.81 -8.91
CA THR A 35 -14.83 3.25 -9.22
C THR A 35 -15.84 2.59 -8.29
N CYS A 36 -16.70 3.40 -7.68
CA CYS A 36 -17.83 2.92 -6.90
C CYS A 36 -18.87 2.26 -7.83
N ARG A 37 -19.24 1.01 -7.53
CA ARG A 37 -20.22 0.27 -8.34
C ARG A 37 -21.65 0.80 -8.20
N GLN A 38 -21.97 1.46 -7.08
CA GLN A 38 -23.32 1.94 -6.79
C GLN A 38 -23.61 3.29 -7.46
N CYS A 39 -22.64 4.20 -7.51
CA CYS A 39 -22.84 5.55 -8.03
C CYS A 39 -21.99 5.89 -9.27
N GLY A 40 -21.06 5.01 -9.66
CA GLY A 40 -20.18 5.22 -10.81
C GLY A 40 -19.06 6.24 -10.60
N GLN A 41 -18.92 6.86 -9.42
CA GLN A 41 -17.86 7.83 -9.15
C GLN A 41 -16.50 7.16 -9.03
N SER A 42 -15.49 7.73 -9.68
CA SER A 42 -14.09 7.29 -9.64
C SER A 42 -13.26 8.12 -8.66
N PHE A 43 -12.34 7.47 -7.95
CA PHE A 43 -11.51 8.06 -6.91
C PHE A 43 -10.04 7.71 -7.12
N ARG A 44 -9.17 8.71 -7.03
CA ARG A 44 -7.69 8.55 -7.13
C ARG A 44 -7.00 8.30 -5.78
N LYS A 45 -7.76 8.27 -4.68
CA LYS A 45 -7.25 8.05 -3.32
C LYS A 45 -8.14 7.06 -2.60
N PHE A 46 -7.53 6.05 -1.99
CA PHE A 46 -8.27 5.02 -1.26
C PHE A 46 -9.11 5.61 -0.12
N ASN A 47 -8.55 6.54 0.66
CA ASN A 47 -9.27 7.14 1.79
C ASN A 47 -10.52 7.91 1.34
N SER A 48 -10.47 8.60 0.20
CA SER A 48 -11.63 9.28 -0.38
C SER A 48 -12.73 8.30 -0.79
N PHE A 49 -12.34 7.17 -1.40
CA PHE A 49 -13.26 6.09 -1.72
C PHE A 49 -13.87 5.44 -0.48
N LYS A 50 -13.05 5.13 0.54
CA LYS A 50 -13.53 4.55 1.81
C LYS A 50 -14.55 5.45 2.49
N SER A 51 -14.26 6.75 2.60
CA SER A 51 -15.20 7.72 3.17
C SER A 51 -16.47 7.88 2.33
N HIS A 52 -16.38 7.76 1.01
CA HIS A 52 -17.55 7.77 0.14
C HIS A 52 -18.47 6.57 0.43
N ILE A 53 -17.92 5.35 0.44
CA ILE A 53 -18.71 4.13 0.70
C ILE A 53 -19.37 4.18 2.07
N GLN A 54 -18.66 4.60 3.12
CA GLN A 54 -19.24 4.73 4.47
C GLN A 54 -20.43 5.71 4.51
N ARG A 55 -20.37 6.79 3.72
CA ARG A 55 -21.47 7.76 3.63
C ARG A 55 -22.65 7.22 2.83
N GLU A 56 -22.39 6.50 1.75
CA GLU A 56 -23.44 5.87 0.94
C GLU A 56 -24.12 4.74 1.71
N GLU A 57 -23.38 3.91 2.46
CA GLU A 57 -23.94 2.90 3.37
C GLU A 57 -24.87 3.55 4.40
N LYS A 58 -24.42 4.63 5.06
CA LYS A 58 -25.24 5.39 6.00
C LYS A 58 -26.48 6.00 5.35
N LYS A 59 -26.35 6.54 4.15
CA LYS A 59 -27.48 7.13 3.40
C LYS A 59 -28.50 6.07 2.98
N ASN A 60 -28.04 4.90 2.52
CA ASN A 60 -28.90 3.79 2.15
C ASN A 60 -29.60 3.18 3.38
N ALA A 61 -28.91 3.10 4.52
CA ALA A 61 -29.52 2.69 5.79
C ALA A 61 -30.67 3.65 6.18
N LEU A 62 -30.44 4.96 6.14
CA LEU A 62 -31.48 5.97 6.45
C LEU A 62 -32.68 5.91 5.48
N LEU A 63 -32.46 5.60 4.20
CA LEU A 63 -33.52 5.43 3.21
C LEU A 63 -34.32 4.13 3.41
N ASN A 64 -33.70 3.07 3.94
CA ASN A 64 -34.39 1.84 4.31
C ASN A 64 -35.32 2.04 5.51
N PHE A 65 -34.91 2.86 6.50
CA PHE A 65 -35.80 3.25 7.61
C PHE A 65 -37.00 4.11 7.16
N ALA A 66 -36.81 4.98 6.17
CA ALA A 66 -37.89 5.80 5.63
C ALA A 66 -38.98 5.00 4.87
N ASN A 67 -38.71 3.74 4.50
CA ASN A 67 -39.66 2.85 3.83
C ASN A 67 -40.44 1.92 4.79
N VAL A 68 -40.17 1.97 6.11
CA VAL A 68 -40.81 1.08 7.10
C VAL A 68 -41.77 1.80 8.06
N SER A 69 -41.89 3.14 8.01
CA SER A 69 -42.81 3.87 8.89
C SER A 69 -44.23 4.02 8.32
N GLU A 70 -44.99 2.93 8.31
CA GLU A 70 -46.40 2.95 8.75
C GLU A 70 -46.57 1.93 9.89
N GLN A 71 -45.94 2.16 11.05
CA GLN A 71 -46.54 2.07 12.39
C GLN A 71 -45.51 2.08 13.51
N GLY A 72 -45.72 3.01 14.45
CA GLY A 72 -45.44 2.82 15.88
C GLY A 72 -44.08 3.28 16.39
N ASP A 73 -44.10 4.42 17.10
CA ASP A 73 -43.03 4.87 18.00
C ASP A 73 -42.74 3.84 19.10
N GLU A 74 -41.48 3.43 19.24
CA GLU A 74 -40.86 3.12 20.54
C GLU A 74 -39.42 3.62 20.52
N ASP A 75 -39.07 4.41 21.55
CA ASP A 75 -37.72 4.92 21.82
C ASP A 75 -36.74 3.76 21.98
N VAL A 76 -35.77 3.66 21.06
CA VAL A 76 -34.64 2.73 21.18
C VAL A 76 -33.35 3.54 21.13
N GLU A 77 -32.63 3.53 22.24
CA GLU A 77 -31.25 3.98 22.35
C GLU A 77 -30.41 3.15 21.36
N ASP A 78 -29.83 3.82 20.35
CA ASP A 78 -29.01 3.20 19.31
C ASP A 78 -27.66 2.78 19.90
N GLU A 79 -27.68 1.65 20.61
CA GLU A 79 -26.52 0.78 20.77
C GLU A 79 -26.07 0.40 19.37
N ASN A 80 -24.85 0.81 19.00
CA ASN A 80 -24.18 0.32 17.79
C ASN A 80 -24.30 -1.21 17.77
N SER A 81 -25.20 -1.73 16.93
CA SER A 81 -25.14 -3.10 16.48
C SER A 81 -23.92 -3.17 15.55
N ASP A 82 -22.75 -3.35 16.14
CA ASP A 82 -21.68 -4.08 15.50
C ASP A 82 -22.31 -5.41 15.07
N GLU A 83 -22.71 -5.51 13.80
CA GLU A 83 -23.09 -6.79 13.22
C GLU A 83 -21.88 -7.72 13.37
N GLU A 84 -21.95 -8.56 14.42
CA GLU A 84 -21.15 -9.74 14.67
C GLU A 84 -21.35 -10.69 13.49
N ASP A 85 -20.61 -10.44 12.41
CA ASP A 85 -20.49 -11.39 11.32
C ASP A 85 -19.21 -12.20 11.54
N GLY A 86 -19.41 -13.36 12.18
CA GLY A 86 -18.71 -14.63 12.03
C GLY A 86 -17.19 -14.61 11.85
N GLU A 87 -16.50 -15.19 12.83
CA GLU A 87 -15.15 -15.71 12.67
C GLU A 87 -15.09 -16.76 11.54
N ASP A 88 -14.86 -16.31 10.31
CA ASP A 88 -14.48 -17.20 9.22
C ASP A 88 -12.99 -17.55 9.35
N ASN A 89 -12.76 -18.54 10.22
CA ASN A 89 -11.58 -19.38 10.23
C ASN A 89 -11.61 -20.25 8.96
N ASP A 90 -10.90 -19.85 7.90
CA ASP A 90 -10.62 -20.76 6.79
C ASP A 90 -9.33 -20.41 6.05
N SER A 91 -8.36 -21.27 6.35
CA SER A 91 -7.15 -21.62 5.63
C SER A 91 -7.27 -21.65 4.10
N ASN A 92 -6.15 -21.26 3.45
CA ASN A 92 -5.81 -21.44 2.03
C ASN A 92 -6.24 -20.37 1.02
N GLU A 93 -5.56 -19.23 1.08
CA GLU A 93 -4.81 -18.68 -0.06
C GLU A 93 -3.44 -18.28 0.48
N ASP A 94 -2.46 -19.17 0.35
CA ASP A 94 -1.09 -18.99 0.85
C ASP A 94 -0.31 -18.02 -0.07
N THR A 95 -0.86 -16.83 -0.27
CA THR A 95 -0.08 -15.65 -0.64
C THR A 95 0.59 -15.16 0.64
N ASN A 96 1.92 -15.25 0.69
CA ASN A 96 2.71 -14.86 1.84
C ASN A 96 2.39 -13.41 2.24
N TYR A 97 1.56 -13.24 3.27
CA TYR A 97 1.06 -11.94 3.72
C TYR A 97 2.21 -10.97 4.06
N VAL A 98 3.36 -11.49 4.46
CA VAL A 98 4.60 -10.71 4.67
C VAL A 98 5.12 -10.13 3.36
N ASP A 99 5.01 -10.84 2.24
CA ASP A 99 5.44 -10.37 0.92
C ASP A 99 4.55 -9.23 0.42
N ASP A 100 3.23 -9.33 0.62
CA ASP A 100 2.28 -8.25 0.30
C ASP A 100 2.57 -6.98 1.10
N VAL A 101 2.82 -7.12 2.42
CA VAL A 101 3.20 -6.01 3.28
C VAL A 101 4.56 -5.45 2.90
N THR A 102 5.53 -6.31 2.52
CA THR A 102 6.85 -5.86 2.04
C THR A 102 6.71 -5.02 0.77
N ARG A 103 5.90 -5.48 -0.18
CA ARG A 103 5.65 -4.75 -1.44
C ARG A 103 4.95 -3.42 -1.18
N PHE A 104 3.94 -3.41 -0.29
CA PHE A 104 3.26 -2.20 0.14
C PHE A 104 4.24 -1.20 0.78
N LEU A 105 5.09 -1.66 1.70
CA LEU A 105 6.11 -0.82 2.35
C LEU A 105 7.11 -0.29 1.32
N ALA A 106 7.55 -1.11 0.37
CA ALA A 106 8.46 -0.69 -0.69
C ALA A 106 7.86 0.41 -1.57
N LEU A 107 6.60 0.27 -2.00
CA LEU A 107 5.88 1.32 -2.75
C LEU A 107 5.66 2.58 -1.91
N PHE A 108 5.31 2.43 -0.63
CA PHE A 108 5.16 3.54 0.30
C PHE A 108 6.47 4.31 0.47
N ILE A 109 7.60 3.61 0.66
CA ILE A 109 8.93 4.21 0.78
C ILE A 109 9.28 4.97 -0.50
N LEU A 110 9.15 4.32 -1.66
CA LEU A 110 9.50 4.91 -2.95
C LEU A 110 8.68 6.17 -3.22
N LYS A 111 7.35 6.07 -3.09
CA LYS A 111 6.43 7.19 -3.29
C LYS A 111 6.72 8.34 -2.33
N THR A 112 6.89 8.04 -1.04
CA THR A 112 7.10 9.08 -0.01
C THR A 112 8.45 9.78 -0.18
N LYS A 113 9.50 9.03 -0.54
CA LYS A 113 10.84 9.56 -0.81
C LYS A 113 10.81 10.53 -2.00
N GLU A 114 10.19 10.12 -3.11
CA GLU A 114 10.17 10.92 -4.35
C GLU A 114 9.20 12.11 -4.27
N GLU A 115 7.98 11.93 -3.74
CA GLU A 115 6.99 13.02 -3.66
C GLU A 115 7.42 14.13 -2.69
N ASN A 116 8.15 13.78 -1.62
CA ASN A 116 8.52 14.71 -0.56
C ASN A 116 10.02 15.04 -0.52
N GLN A 117 10.81 14.53 -1.47
CA GLN A 117 12.27 14.73 -1.57
C GLN A 117 13.00 14.45 -0.24
N LEU A 118 12.57 13.40 0.46
CA LEU A 118 13.10 13.09 1.79
C LEU A 118 14.48 12.43 1.69
N SER A 119 15.35 12.77 2.64
CA SER A 119 16.62 12.08 2.79
C SER A 119 16.41 10.62 3.21
N GLN A 120 17.37 9.75 2.87
CA GLN A 120 17.34 8.35 3.29
C GLN A 120 17.28 8.21 4.82
N GLN A 121 17.94 9.09 5.57
CA GLN A 121 17.92 9.10 7.03
C GLN A 121 16.51 9.40 7.57
N THR A 122 15.81 10.34 6.94
CA THR A 122 14.43 10.69 7.30
C THR A 122 13.47 9.53 7.01
N ILE A 123 13.61 8.86 5.86
CA ILE A 123 12.81 7.67 5.53
C ILE A 123 13.03 6.56 6.55
N ASN A 124 14.28 6.25 6.90
CA ASN A 124 14.57 5.23 7.89
C ASN A 124 13.96 5.59 9.26
N ALA A 125 14.07 6.85 9.69
CA ALA A 125 13.44 7.31 10.92
C ALA A 125 11.91 7.19 10.91
N ILE A 126 11.25 7.46 9.77
CA ILE A 126 9.80 7.25 9.61
C ILE A 126 9.47 5.76 9.77
N LEU A 127 10.24 4.87 9.13
CA LEU A 127 10.01 3.43 9.21
C LEU A 127 10.27 2.89 10.63
N ASP A 128 11.27 3.44 11.32
CA ASP A 128 11.58 3.14 12.72
C ASP A 128 10.45 3.56 13.64
N ASN A 129 10.10 4.85 13.64
CA ASN A 129 9.03 5.38 14.49
C ASN A 129 7.67 4.69 14.23
N THR A 130 7.36 4.39 12.97
CA THR A 130 6.12 3.68 12.62
C THR A 130 6.16 2.23 13.12
N GLY A 131 7.31 1.56 13.03
CA GLY A 131 7.50 0.22 13.57
C GLY A 131 7.36 0.19 15.08
N ASP A 132 8.00 1.13 15.78
CA ASP A 132 7.92 1.25 17.23
C ASP A 132 6.47 1.46 17.70
N LEU A 133 5.69 2.26 16.96
CA LEU A 133 4.28 2.48 17.25
C LEU A 133 3.44 1.20 17.08
N VAL A 134 3.64 0.49 15.97
CA VAL A 134 2.94 -0.78 15.68
C VAL A 134 3.32 -1.85 16.72
N ASP A 135 4.61 -1.98 17.02
CA ASP A 135 5.12 -2.95 17.99
C ASP A 135 4.62 -2.62 19.41
N SER A 136 4.59 -1.35 19.80
CA SER A 136 4.03 -0.91 21.08
C SER A 136 2.54 -1.24 21.20
N SER A 137 1.76 -0.97 20.15
CA SER A 137 0.33 -1.30 20.13
C SER A 137 0.09 -2.80 20.20
N LEU A 138 0.91 -3.60 19.49
CA LEU A 138 0.82 -5.06 19.56
C LEU A 138 1.23 -5.59 20.93
N VAL A 139 2.24 -5.04 21.58
CA VAL A 139 2.60 -5.40 22.97
C VAL A 139 1.43 -5.11 23.92
N GLU A 140 0.76 -3.96 23.79
CA GLU A 140 -0.43 -3.64 24.58
C GLU A 140 -1.56 -4.66 24.35
N MET A 141 -1.83 -5.01 23.09
CA MET A 141 -2.83 -6.02 22.74
C MET A 141 -2.47 -7.41 23.28
N LYS A 142 -1.21 -7.83 23.13
CA LYS A 142 -0.68 -9.09 23.69
C LYS A 142 -0.90 -9.13 25.21
N ASN A 143 -0.59 -8.05 25.92
CA ASN A 143 -0.79 -7.94 27.36
C ASN A 143 -2.27 -8.04 27.76
N LYS A 144 -3.18 -7.42 27.01
CA LYS A 144 -4.63 -7.54 27.25
C LYS A 144 -5.11 -8.98 27.05
N VAL A 145 -4.68 -9.65 25.98
CA VAL A 145 -5.02 -11.05 25.72
C VAL A 145 -4.53 -11.96 26.85
N VAL A 146 -3.28 -11.77 27.29
CA VAL A 146 -2.70 -12.51 28.42
C VAL A 146 -3.50 -12.27 29.71
N ALA A 147 -3.89 -11.03 30.00
CA ALA A 147 -4.71 -10.71 31.17
C ALA A 147 -6.10 -11.38 31.12
N CYS A 148 -6.74 -11.42 29.95
CA CYS A 148 -8.03 -12.10 29.76
C CYS A 148 -7.92 -13.61 30.00
N LEU A 149 -6.86 -14.26 29.49
CA LEU A 149 -6.62 -15.69 29.69
C LEU A 149 -6.39 -16.02 31.17
N GLN A 150 -5.54 -15.22 31.84
CA GLN A 150 -5.29 -15.38 33.28
C GLN A 150 -6.57 -15.17 34.11
N SER A 151 -7.40 -14.18 33.77
CA SER A 151 -8.68 -13.96 34.45
C SER A 151 -9.68 -15.10 34.26
N SER A 152 -9.51 -15.89 33.20
CA SER A 152 -10.31 -17.08 32.92
C SER A 152 -9.69 -18.37 33.48
N GLY A 153 -8.55 -18.27 34.19
CA GLY A 153 -7.84 -19.40 34.77
C GLY A 153 -7.06 -20.25 33.76
N ILE A 154 -6.75 -19.71 32.57
CA ILE A 154 -5.99 -20.40 31.53
C ILE A 154 -4.56 -19.85 31.54
N GLU A 155 -3.55 -20.70 31.75
CA GLU A 155 -2.16 -20.27 31.58
C GLU A 155 -1.74 -20.35 30.10
N ILE A 156 -0.82 -19.46 29.70
CA ILE A 156 -0.29 -19.43 28.32
C ILE A 156 0.35 -20.78 27.95
N ALA A 157 0.95 -21.46 28.93
CA ALA A 157 1.58 -22.77 28.75
C ALA A 157 0.57 -23.89 28.47
N ASP A 158 -0.70 -23.71 28.83
CA ASP A 158 -1.75 -24.70 28.63
C ASP A 158 -2.29 -24.70 27.19
N VAL A 159 -2.03 -23.63 26.44
CA VAL A 159 -2.46 -23.49 25.04
C VAL A 159 -1.27 -23.69 24.12
N GLU A 160 -1.24 -24.86 23.46
CA GLU A 160 -0.19 -25.21 22.51
C GLU A 160 -0.08 -24.17 21.37
N GLY A 161 1.14 -23.69 21.11
CA GLY A 161 1.43 -22.72 20.05
C GLY A 161 1.17 -21.25 20.41
N LEU A 162 0.41 -20.96 21.48
CA LEU A 162 0.06 -19.57 21.84
C LEU A 162 1.27 -18.71 22.22
N SER A 163 2.22 -19.27 22.98
CA SER A 163 3.47 -18.56 23.30
C SER A 163 4.24 -18.17 22.04
N GLY A 164 4.31 -19.05 21.05
CA GLY A 164 5.00 -18.77 19.78
C GLY A 164 4.38 -17.57 19.06
N VAL A 165 3.05 -17.55 18.92
CA VAL A 165 2.33 -16.45 18.26
C VAL A 165 2.47 -15.13 19.03
N LEU A 166 2.48 -15.17 20.37
CA LEU A 166 2.68 -13.99 21.20
C LEU A 166 4.12 -13.47 21.15
N ASP A 167 5.11 -14.33 20.91
CA ASP A 167 6.52 -13.94 20.80
C ASP A 167 6.91 -13.51 19.37
N GLU A 168 6.09 -13.81 18.36
CA GLU A 168 6.37 -13.44 16.99
C GLU A 168 6.45 -11.91 16.80
N PRO A 169 7.45 -11.43 16.02
CA PRO A 169 7.57 -10.03 15.68
C PRO A 169 6.41 -9.59 14.80
N SER A 170 6.05 -8.31 14.86
CA SER A 170 4.99 -7.79 14.01
C SER A 170 5.29 -8.02 12.53
N ILE A 171 4.24 -8.20 11.74
CA ILE A 171 4.34 -8.37 10.29
C ILE A 171 5.03 -7.15 9.66
N TYR A 172 4.80 -5.96 10.23
CA TYR A 172 5.51 -4.74 9.84
C TYR A 172 7.01 -4.88 10.07
N SER A 173 7.44 -5.34 11.25
CA SER A 173 8.85 -5.50 11.58
C SER A 173 9.53 -6.59 10.74
N GLN A 174 8.83 -7.69 10.45
CA GLN A 174 9.29 -8.73 9.51
C GLN A 174 9.49 -8.18 8.09
N ALA A 175 8.51 -7.42 7.58
CA ALA A 175 8.59 -6.82 6.25
C ALA A 175 9.67 -5.73 6.16
N LYS A 176 9.76 -4.88 7.19
CA LYS A 176 10.78 -3.83 7.32
C LYS A 176 12.19 -4.39 7.34
N GLN A 177 12.43 -5.58 7.92
CA GLN A 177 13.75 -6.22 7.95
C GLN A 177 14.35 -6.39 6.53
N ARG A 178 13.49 -6.55 5.51
CA ARG A 178 13.89 -6.71 4.11
C ARG A 178 14.17 -5.37 3.41
N LEU A 179 13.87 -4.24 4.05
CA LEU A 179 13.89 -2.89 3.49
C LEU A 179 14.58 -1.87 4.43
N GLN A 180 15.45 -2.31 5.33
CA GLN A 180 15.99 -1.45 6.39
C GLN A 180 16.92 -0.35 5.88
N ASN A 181 17.69 -0.63 4.83
CA ASN A 181 18.68 0.30 4.29
C ASN A 181 18.51 0.53 2.80
N GLU A 182 19.15 1.60 2.30
CA GLU A 182 19.03 2.02 0.90
C GLU A 182 19.42 0.92 -0.09
N TYR A 183 20.44 0.12 0.23
CA TYR A 183 20.85 -1.00 -0.60
C TYR A 183 19.77 -2.06 -0.72
N GLN A 184 19.18 -2.47 0.41
CA GLN A 184 18.08 -3.43 0.43
C GLN A 184 16.84 -2.91 -0.30
N GLN A 185 16.51 -1.63 -0.09
CA GLN A 185 15.40 -0.97 -0.77
C GLN A 185 15.62 -0.94 -2.29
N MET A 186 16.80 -0.50 -2.74
CA MET A 186 17.16 -0.45 -4.16
C MET A 186 17.10 -1.83 -4.80
N LYS A 187 17.71 -2.83 -4.14
CA LYS A 187 17.68 -4.22 -4.59
C LYS A 187 16.23 -4.70 -4.79
N TYR A 188 15.36 -4.43 -3.81
CA TYR A 188 13.96 -4.80 -3.91
C TYR A 188 13.25 -4.09 -5.07
N PHE A 189 13.52 -2.79 -5.29
CA PHE A 189 12.92 -2.03 -6.39
C PHE A 189 13.32 -2.56 -7.76
N VAL A 190 14.58 -2.95 -7.94
CA VAL A 190 15.05 -3.53 -9.21
C VAL A 190 14.39 -4.88 -9.47
N GLU A 191 14.33 -5.73 -8.45
CA GLU A 191 13.77 -7.07 -8.56
C GLU A 191 12.25 -7.07 -8.76
N ASN A 192 11.51 -6.14 -8.15
CA ASN A 192 10.04 -6.19 -8.08
C ASN A 192 9.33 -5.10 -8.89
N PHE A 193 9.96 -3.95 -9.16
CA PHE A 193 9.32 -2.81 -9.82
C PHE A 193 9.90 -2.46 -11.20
N ASN A 194 10.76 -3.33 -11.76
CA ASN A 194 11.51 -3.05 -12.99
C ASN A 194 12.29 -1.71 -12.92
N PHE A 195 12.75 -1.35 -11.72
CA PHE A 195 13.43 -0.08 -11.49
C PHE A 195 14.76 -0.02 -12.25
N VAL A 196 15.05 1.12 -12.88
CA VAL A 196 16.29 1.34 -13.63
C VAL A 196 17.27 2.10 -12.75
N GLU A 197 18.29 1.40 -12.27
CA GLU A 197 19.28 1.99 -11.37
C GLU A 197 20.09 3.12 -12.02
N PRO A 198 20.38 4.20 -11.26
CA PRO A 198 21.38 5.18 -11.64
C PRO A 198 22.76 4.54 -11.77
N GLN A 199 23.44 4.82 -12.89
CA GLN A 199 24.82 4.40 -13.14
C GLN A 199 25.78 5.50 -12.71
N GLU A 200 26.65 5.21 -11.75
CA GLU A 200 27.70 6.12 -11.32
C GLU A 200 28.83 6.17 -12.36
N VAL A 201 29.08 7.36 -12.89
CA VAL A 201 30.17 7.66 -13.82
C VAL A 201 31.16 8.57 -13.12
N ILE A 202 32.37 8.09 -12.89
CA ILE A 202 33.43 8.92 -12.29
C ILE A 202 33.95 9.86 -13.37
N LEU A 203 33.74 11.17 -13.19
CA LEU A 203 34.23 12.19 -14.09
C LEU A 203 35.70 12.53 -13.83
N ASN A 204 36.05 12.64 -12.55
CA ASN A 204 37.37 13.09 -12.13
C ASN A 204 37.72 12.53 -10.75
N GLN A 205 39.01 12.50 -10.43
CA GLN A 205 39.52 12.11 -9.12
C GLN A 205 40.66 13.04 -8.72
N TYR A 206 40.59 13.60 -7.52
CA TYR A 206 41.63 14.47 -6.99
C TYR A 206 41.92 14.18 -5.53
N ALA A 207 43.13 14.51 -5.08
CA ALA A 207 43.55 14.34 -3.70
C ALA A 207 43.31 15.64 -2.92
N GLU A 208 42.57 15.56 -1.82
CA GLU A 208 42.22 16.68 -0.96
C GLU A 208 42.49 16.33 0.51
N TYR A 209 43.02 17.28 1.28
CA TYR A 209 43.17 17.10 2.71
C TYR A 209 41.82 17.30 3.43
N ARG A 210 41.32 16.27 4.11
CA ARG A 210 40.10 16.35 4.94
C ARG A 210 40.39 16.04 6.40
N TYR A 211 39.69 16.71 7.30
CA TYR A 211 39.75 16.40 8.73
C TYR A 211 38.86 15.19 9.02
N LEU A 212 39.48 14.08 9.42
CA LEU A 212 38.79 12.86 9.83
C LEU A 212 39.21 12.53 11.25
N GLN A 213 38.24 12.44 12.17
CA GLN A 213 38.48 12.16 13.59
C GLN A 213 39.53 13.11 14.21
N GLY A 214 39.46 14.40 13.88
CA GLY A 214 40.38 15.43 14.40
C GLY A 214 41.79 15.43 13.80
N LYS A 215 42.11 14.55 12.84
CA LYS A 215 43.40 14.53 12.13
C LYS A 215 43.21 14.87 10.66
N GLN A 216 44.09 15.70 10.10
CA GLN A 216 44.10 15.99 8.67
C GLN A 216 44.67 14.79 7.91
N LYS A 217 43.89 14.22 6.98
CA LYS A 217 44.27 13.09 6.15
C LYS A 217 44.08 13.43 4.68
N LEU A 218 45.05 13.06 3.85
CA LEU A 218 44.92 13.15 2.40
C LEU A 218 43.92 12.08 1.93
N CYS A 219 42.82 12.51 1.35
CA CYS A 219 41.73 11.65 0.88
C CYS A 219 41.58 11.77 -0.63
N LEU A 220 41.36 10.64 -1.30
CA LEU A 220 41.00 10.63 -2.71
C LEU A 220 39.51 10.93 -2.84
N VAL A 221 39.17 12.06 -3.44
CA VAL A 221 37.81 12.50 -3.67
C VAL A 221 37.47 12.23 -5.14
N LYS A 222 36.30 11.62 -5.36
CA LYS A 222 35.78 11.34 -6.70
C LYS A 222 34.69 12.37 -7.03
N GLU A 223 34.80 13.02 -8.18
CA GLU A 223 33.67 13.73 -8.78
C GLU A 223 32.89 12.76 -9.64
N THR A 224 31.62 12.59 -9.32
CA THR A 224 30.78 11.54 -9.88
C THR A 224 29.54 12.16 -10.50
N PHE A 225 29.13 11.60 -11.64
CA PHE A 225 27.90 11.93 -12.35
C PHE A 225 27.01 10.70 -12.33
N HIS A 226 25.74 10.87 -12.02
CA HIS A 226 24.77 9.78 -12.01
C HIS A 226 23.94 9.84 -13.29
N TYR A 227 24.02 8.79 -14.10
CA TYR A 227 23.29 8.67 -15.37
C TYR A 227 22.22 7.60 -15.28
N ILE A 228 20.98 7.93 -15.66
CA ILE A 228 19.91 6.94 -15.81
C ILE A 228 19.70 6.70 -17.31
N SER A 229 19.80 5.44 -17.74
CA SER A 229 19.72 5.08 -19.16
C SER A 229 18.31 5.25 -19.71
N ILE A 230 18.11 6.24 -20.56
CA ILE A 230 16.80 6.53 -21.19
C ILE A 230 16.25 5.30 -21.92
N LEU A 231 17.10 4.55 -22.63
CA LEU A 231 16.66 3.34 -23.35
C LEU A 231 16.16 2.26 -22.40
N LYS A 232 16.86 2.04 -21.27
CA LYS A 232 16.41 1.09 -20.25
C LYS A 232 15.14 1.58 -19.56
N THR A 233 15.02 2.88 -19.31
CA THR A 233 13.80 3.48 -18.74
C THR A 233 12.62 3.29 -19.67
N LEU A 234 12.78 3.56 -20.96
CA LEU A 234 11.73 3.33 -21.95
C LEU A 234 11.34 1.86 -22.06
N GLN A 235 12.32 0.96 -22.08
CA GLN A 235 12.05 -0.48 -22.07
C GLN A 235 11.27 -0.90 -20.82
N SER A 236 11.66 -0.39 -19.64
CA SER A 236 10.96 -0.67 -18.38
C SER A 236 9.52 -0.16 -18.40
N LEU A 237 9.30 1.10 -18.82
CA LEU A 237 7.97 1.69 -18.95
C LEU A 237 7.09 0.90 -19.93
N LEU A 238 7.64 0.53 -21.09
CA LEU A 238 6.93 -0.27 -22.09
C LEU A 238 6.74 -1.73 -21.69
N ASN A 239 7.28 -2.19 -20.57
CA ASN A 239 6.94 -3.52 -20.04
C ASN A 239 5.74 -3.47 -19.09
N GLN A 240 5.29 -2.28 -18.69
CA GLN A 240 4.12 -2.11 -17.82
C GLN A 240 2.84 -2.21 -18.67
N ALA A 241 1.92 -3.08 -18.25
CA ALA A 241 0.72 -3.40 -19.03
C ALA A 241 -0.22 -2.20 -19.22
N ASP A 242 -0.31 -1.32 -18.23
CA ASP A 242 -1.07 -0.08 -18.28
C ASP A 242 -0.50 0.89 -19.34
N VAL A 243 0.82 1.07 -19.35
CA VAL A 243 1.51 1.93 -20.33
C VAL A 243 1.41 1.33 -21.74
N LEU A 244 1.59 0.02 -21.90
CA LEU A 244 1.44 -0.65 -23.19
C LEU A 244 0.03 -0.51 -23.75
N CYS A 245 -1.00 -0.63 -22.91
CA CYS A 245 -2.38 -0.44 -23.33
C CYS A 245 -2.62 0.95 -23.90
N GLU A 246 -2.21 2.01 -23.19
CA GLU A 246 -2.36 3.40 -23.64
C GLU A 246 -1.64 3.66 -24.97
N VAL A 247 -0.40 3.17 -25.11
CA VAL A 247 0.38 3.32 -26.34
C VAL A 247 -0.25 2.53 -27.49
N SER A 248 -0.73 1.31 -27.25
CA SER A 248 -1.37 0.47 -28.27
C SER A 248 -2.68 1.09 -28.78
N ILE A 249 -3.49 1.67 -27.89
CA ILE A 249 -4.71 2.40 -28.25
C ILE A 249 -4.39 3.57 -29.18
N LEU A 250 -3.33 4.34 -28.88
CA LEU A 250 -2.88 5.44 -29.74
C LEU A 250 -2.37 4.96 -31.10
N PHE A 251 -1.69 3.80 -31.15
CA PHE A 251 -1.26 3.21 -32.41
C PHE A 251 -2.44 2.76 -33.28
N ASP A 252 -3.48 2.17 -32.69
CA ASP A 252 -4.68 1.76 -33.43
C ASP A 252 -5.48 2.96 -33.95
N VAL A 253 -5.56 4.06 -33.18
CA VAL A 253 -6.17 5.32 -33.64
C VAL A 253 -5.38 5.92 -34.81
N CYS A 254 -4.04 5.90 -34.76
CA CYS A 254 -3.19 6.38 -35.86
C CYS A 254 -3.25 5.48 -37.11
N ARG A 255 -3.45 4.16 -36.95
CA ARG A 255 -3.52 3.20 -38.07
C ARG A 255 -4.89 3.17 -38.75
N THR A 256 -5.96 3.42 -38.01
CA THR A 256 -7.34 3.37 -38.52
C THR A 256 -7.81 4.68 -39.16
N GLY A 257 -7.01 5.76 -39.11
CA GLY A 257 -7.29 6.99 -39.86
C GLY A 257 -8.61 7.68 -39.49
N ASN A 258 -9.22 7.36 -38.34
CA ASN A 258 -10.44 8.02 -37.89
C ASN A 258 -10.09 9.32 -37.18
N ILE A 259 -9.78 10.33 -37.98
CA ILE A 259 -9.99 11.73 -37.61
C ILE A 259 -11.51 11.97 -37.70
N THR A 260 -12.29 11.42 -36.77
CA THR A 260 -13.63 11.98 -36.54
C THR A 260 -13.43 13.23 -35.73
N GLY A 261 -13.18 14.34 -36.44
CA GLY A 261 -13.38 15.66 -35.89
C GLY A 261 -14.84 15.77 -35.46
N THR A 262 -15.09 15.68 -34.16
CA THR A 262 -16.35 16.14 -33.57
C THR A 262 -16.31 17.66 -33.53
N ALA A 263 -16.54 18.26 -34.69
CA ALA A 263 -17.15 19.56 -34.78
C ALA A 263 -18.61 19.41 -34.34
N GLU A 264 -18.87 19.55 -33.04
CA GLU A 264 -20.19 19.98 -32.56
C GLU A 264 -20.08 21.40 -32.02
N MET A 265 -20.11 22.33 -32.98
CA MET A 265 -20.67 23.66 -32.78
C MET A 265 -22.20 23.55 -32.84
N GLY A 266 -22.87 23.94 -31.76
CA GLY A 266 -24.27 24.35 -31.76
C GLY A 266 -25.03 23.82 -30.55
N ARG A 267 -25.86 24.59 -29.85
CA ARG A 267 -26.27 26.01 -29.98
C ARG A 267 -27.28 26.22 -28.84
N VAL A 268 -27.22 27.41 -28.23
CA VAL A 268 -28.17 28.03 -27.28
C VAL A 268 -28.18 27.48 -25.86
#